data_AF-A0AA95NDQ7-F1
#
_entry.id   AF-A0AA95NDQ7-F1
#
_cell.length_a   1.000
_cell.length_b   1.000
_cell.length_c   1.000
_cell.angle_alpha   90.00
_cell.angle_beta   90.00
_cell.angle_gamma   90.00
#
_symmetry.space_group_name_H-M   'P 1'
#
loop_
_entity.id
_entity.type
_entity.pdbx_description
1 polymer ?
#
loop_
_entity_poly.entity_id
_entity_poly.type
_entity_poly.pdbx_seq_one_letter_code
_entity_poly.pdbx_strand_id
1 'polypeptide(L)'
;MIPLTNDAFLGAIFGALPVDQSPWACMFPGRPDEEREAWRGYPWAAGMGLVDGQDSNVYFTLATYRIGTARSGATCARIYGLMLDDVGTPKSISLDDLKRKLAPSVVTETSPGNFQVIYLFDSPLDGTGLDIADRIHAAVRKAGGTGKSTLVLELAVSIALGHDAFGRSTKRGRVLVLSAEDPSGVLAYRLKAVARRRNVSFSDLGSWLRVEDATADPVLYAGDRTSRKGAPTARYQELAGLVQHGRFEVVIVDNASDTYAGDEIDRSQVRDFVRKLTAIVRPRGGAVLLLAHVSKGTSRAGRRPEDDEGYSGSTAWHNSSRSRLFMFKVDEETIEIQHQKSNFGRLEPPMRLRWIESGGLAAISMPPEGAQLELLMACVAAALASGQRLAPSKQSGYAAVKMLKHRPEYPQGLDDKAAWGLLEKAEATGLLVRASRRDEGRNLAEVYALPAQPQVA
;
A
#
# COMPACT_ATOMS: atom_id res chain seq x y z
N MET A 1 21.95 -19.23 -31.34
CA MET A 1 21.80 -19.45 -29.89
C MET A 1 20.97 -20.71 -29.75
N ILE A 2 21.47 -21.76 -29.09
CA ILE A 2 20.68 -22.98 -28.84
C ILE A 2 19.61 -22.60 -27.80
N PRO A 3 18.32 -22.92 -28.01
CA PRO A 3 17.29 -22.63 -27.02
C PRO A 3 17.60 -23.36 -25.72
N LEU A 4 17.56 -22.63 -24.60
CA LEU A 4 17.74 -23.20 -23.27
C LEU A 4 16.56 -24.14 -22.97
N THR A 5 16.85 -25.40 -22.62
CA THR A 5 15.81 -26.36 -22.22
C THR A 5 15.39 -26.12 -20.76
N ASN A 6 14.20 -26.59 -20.37
CA ASN A 6 13.75 -26.48 -19.00
C ASN A 6 14.64 -27.30 -18.06
N ASP A 7 15.09 -28.48 -18.50
CA ASP A 7 16.02 -29.31 -17.72
C ASP A 7 17.37 -28.59 -17.49
N ALA A 8 17.91 -27.94 -18.52
CA ALA A 8 19.14 -27.14 -18.40
C ALA A 8 18.93 -25.91 -17.49
N PHE A 9 17.77 -25.26 -17.58
CA PHE A 9 17.41 -24.14 -16.72
C PHE A 9 17.31 -24.54 -15.24
N LEU A 10 16.59 -25.63 -14.93
CA LEU A 10 16.51 -26.15 -13.56
C LEU A 10 17.88 -26.63 -13.06
N GLY A 11 18.67 -27.25 -13.93
CA GLY A 11 20.05 -27.66 -13.64
C GLY A 11 20.94 -26.48 -13.25
N ALA A 12 20.78 -25.31 -13.89
CA ALA A 12 21.51 -24.10 -13.54
C ALA A 12 21.11 -23.52 -12.17
N ILE A 13 19.84 -23.69 -11.75
CA ILE A 13 19.36 -23.21 -10.44
C ILE A 13 19.82 -24.13 -9.31
N PHE A 14 19.61 -25.45 -9.46
CA PHE A 14 19.78 -26.40 -8.36
C PHE A 14 21.19 -26.97 -8.26
N GLY A 15 21.93 -27.01 -9.37
CA GLY A 15 23.27 -27.59 -9.43
C GLY A 15 23.31 -29.02 -8.90
N ALA A 16 24.38 -29.35 -8.16
CA ALA A 16 24.52 -30.64 -7.49
C ALA A 16 23.66 -30.68 -6.21
N LEU A 17 22.78 -31.67 -6.12
CA LEU A 17 21.86 -31.85 -5.00
C LEU A 17 22.31 -32.98 -4.06
N PRO A 18 22.03 -32.87 -2.75
CA PRO A 18 22.14 -34.00 -1.83
C PRO A 18 21.24 -35.17 -2.27
N VAL A 19 21.70 -36.40 -2.01
CA VAL A 19 21.02 -37.64 -2.43
C VAL A 19 19.62 -37.84 -1.83
N ASP A 20 19.30 -37.12 -0.75
CA ASP A 20 18.03 -37.21 -0.03
C ASP A 20 17.06 -36.05 -0.37
N GLN A 21 17.42 -35.21 -1.34
CA GLN A 21 16.68 -33.98 -1.66
C GLN A 21 16.42 -33.84 -3.15
N SER A 22 15.22 -33.36 -3.49
CA SER A 22 14.86 -33.09 -4.88
C SER A 22 13.90 -31.90 -4.95
N PRO A 23 14.05 -31.00 -5.94
CA PRO A 23 13.04 -30.01 -6.23
C PRO A 23 11.80 -30.69 -6.80
N TRP A 24 10.67 -30.05 -6.61
CA TRP A 24 9.41 -30.54 -7.16
C TRP A 24 9.11 -29.86 -8.49
N ALA A 25 8.72 -30.65 -9.49
CA ALA A 25 8.24 -30.18 -10.77
C ALA A 25 6.88 -30.82 -11.12
N CYS A 26 6.08 -30.14 -11.93
CA CYS A 26 4.80 -30.60 -12.42
C CYS A 26 4.61 -30.12 -13.85
N MET A 27 3.98 -30.95 -14.67
CA MET A 27 3.70 -30.63 -16.06
C MET A 27 2.31 -31.08 -16.42
N PHE A 28 1.57 -30.24 -17.12
CA PHE A 28 0.30 -30.61 -17.72
C PHE A 28 -0.08 -29.63 -18.85
N PRO A 29 -0.81 -30.10 -19.86
CA PRO A 29 -1.39 -29.23 -20.89
C PRO A 29 -2.58 -28.45 -20.32
N GLY A 30 -2.96 -27.33 -20.96
CA GLY A 30 -4.18 -26.60 -20.58
C GLY A 30 -3.99 -25.55 -19.49
N ARG A 31 -5.11 -25.03 -18.95
CA ARG A 31 -5.12 -23.88 -18.04
C ARG A 31 -5.07 -24.33 -16.57
N PRO A 32 -4.14 -23.80 -15.75
CA PRO A 32 -3.96 -24.21 -14.36
C PRO A 32 -5.20 -24.08 -13.46
N ASP A 33 -6.14 -23.18 -13.79
CA ASP A 33 -7.34 -22.92 -12.98
C ASP A 33 -8.47 -23.94 -13.22
N GLU A 34 -8.44 -24.66 -14.34
CA GLU A 34 -9.52 -25.55 -14.78
C GLU A 34 -9.24 -27.03 -14.42
N GLU A 35 -7.98 -27.38 -14.12
CA GLU A 35 -7.53 -28.77 -13.94
C GLU A 35 -6.87 -29.03 -12.57
N ARG A 36 -7.65 -28.94 -11.48
CA ARG A 36 -7.13 -29.16 -10.12
C ARG A 36 -6.47 -30.53 -9.90
N GLU A 37 -6.94 -31.57 -10.60
CA GLU A 37 -6.38 -32.92 -10.49
C GLU A 37 -5.03 -33.08 -11.20
N ALA A 38 -4.67 -32.16 -12.10
CA ALA A 38 -3.44 -32.18 -12.89
C ALA A 38 -2.20 -31.72 -12.11
N TRP A 39 -2.37 -31.10 -10.94
CA TRP A 39 -1.26 -30.62 -10.07
C TRP A 39 -0.46 -31.73 -9.36
N ARG A 40 -0.52 -32.96 -9.87
CA ARG A 40 0.30 -34.08 -9.40
C ARG A 40 1.70 -33.96 -10.00
N GLY A 41 2.61 -33.33 -9.26
CA GLY A 41 4.02 -33.27 -9.64
C GLY A 41 4.86 -34.42 -9.08
N TYR A 42 6.14 -34.36 -9.38
CA TYR A 42 7.14 -35.38 -9.11
C TYR A 42 8.46 -34.76 -8.63
N PRO A 43 9.29 -35.51 -7.90
CA PRO A 43 10.67 -35.12 -7.64
C PRO A 43 11.45 -35.06 -8.97
N TRP A 44 12.04 -33.91 -9.28
CA TRP A 44 12.87 -33.74 -10.48
C TRP A 44 14.34 -34.05 -10.19
N ALA A 45 15.03 -34.59 -11.17
CA ALA A 45 16.48 -34.72 -11.20
C ALA A 45 17.03 -34.33 -12.57
N ALA A 46 18.24 -33.75 -12.59
CA ALA A 46 18.88 -33.31 -13.82
C ALA A 46 19.08 -34.45 -14.81
N GLY A 47 18.83 -34.18 -16.08
CA GLY A 47 18.97 -35.15 -17.17
C GLY A 47 17.78 -36.11 -17.31
N MET A 48 16.71 -35.96 -16.51
CA MET A 48 15.49 -36.75 -16.70
C MET A 48 14.73 -36.34 -17.96
N GLY A 49 14.88 -35.10 -18.44
CA GLY A 49 14.25 -34.59 -19.68
C GLY A 49 12.72 -34.50 -19.62
N LEU A 50 12.08 -34.93 -18.53
CA LEU A 50 10.63 -34.98 -18.39
C LEU A 50 10.00 -33.57 -18.46
N VAL A 51 10.69 -32.56 -17.94
CA VAL A 51 10.26 -31.15 -17.99
C VAL A 51 10.43 -30.50 -19.37
N ASP A 52 11.05 -31.18 -20.35
CA ASP A 52 11.24 -30.66 -21.71
C ASP A 52 10.13 -31.10 -22.67
N GLY A 53 9.05 -31.69 -22.15
CA GLY A 53 7.91 -32.14 -22.95
C GLY A 53 7.29 -31.01 -23.78
N GLN A 54 7.16 -31.25 -25.09
CA GLN A 54 6.47 -30.34 -26.00
C GLN A 54 4.97 -30.29 -25.63
N ASP A 55 4.38 -29.11 -25.69
CA ASP A 55 2.94 -28.86 -25.46
C ASP A 55 2.42 -28.94 -24.01
N SER A 56 3.30 -28.83 -23.01
CA SER A 56 2.90 -28.75 -21.59
C SER A 56 3.43 -27.49 -20.90
N ASN A 57 2.62 -26.94 -19.98
CA ASN A 57 3.10 -25.94 -19.04
C ASN A 57 3.94 -26.63 -17.97
N VAL A 58 5.07 -26.03 -17.59
CA VAL A 58 5.98 -26.57 -16.59
C VAL A 58 5.98 -25.68 -15.36
N TYR A 59 5.69 -26.29 -14.22
CA TYR A 59 5.68 -25.65 -12.92
C TYR A 59 6.77 -26.28 -12.08
N PHE A 60 7.54 -25.47 -11.37
CA PHE A 60 8.56 -25.95 -10.46
C PHE A 60 8.57 -25.10 -9.20
N THR A 61 9.31 -25.58 -8.21
CA THR A 61 9.51 -24.88 -6.94
C THR A 61 10.95 -24.37 -6.88
N LEU A 62 11.19 -23.16 -6.37
CA LEU A 62 12.55 -22.65 -6.06
C LEU A 62 13.07 -23.22 -4.71
N ALA A 63 12.75 -24.48 -4.43
CA ALA A 63 13.04 -25.15 -3.17
C ALA A 63 13.24 -26.65 -3.39
N THR A 64 13.98 -27.28 -2.48
CA THR A 64 14.14 -28.73 -2.43
C THR A 64 13.39 -29.32 -1.26
N TYR A 65 12.92 -30.56 -1.42
CA TYR A 65 12.17 -31.30 -0.42
C TYR A 65 12.83 -32.65 -0.16
N ARG A 66 12.65 -33.20 1.04
CA ARG A 66 13.14 -34.56 1.37
C ARG A 66 12.46 -35.61 0.50
N ILE A 67 13.25 -36.43 -0.20
CA ILE A 67 12.75 -37.51 -1.07
C ILE A 67 11.95 -38.53 -0.24
N GLY A 68 10.88 -39.07 -0.83
CA GLY A 68 9.99 -40.02 -0.17
C GLY A 68 8.98 -39.38 0.78
N THR A 69 8.93 -38.05 0.88
CA THR A 69 7.95 -37.31 1.68
C THR A 69 7.03 -36.46 0.81
N ALA A 70 5.84 -36.14 1.31
CA ALA A 70 4.94 -35.21 0.63
C ALA A 70 5.49 -33.78 0.67
N ARG A 71 5.28 -33.00 -0.39
CA ARG A 71 5.69 -31.59 -0.47
C ARG A 71 4.92 -30.74 0.55
N SER A 72 5.62 -30.21 1.54
CA SER A 72 5.06 -29.33 2.57
C SER A 72 6.14 -28.39 3.13
N GLY A 73 5.75 -27.39 3.91
CA GLY A 73 6.72 -26.55 4.63
C GLY A 73 7.62 -27.37 5.56
N ALA A 74 7.09 -28.38 6.25
CA ALA A 74 7.84 -29.23 7.19
C ALA A 74 8.88 -30.14 6.51
N THR A 75 8.69 -30.42 5.22
CA THR A 75 9.58 -31.27 4.42
C THR A 75 10.47 -30.47 3.49
N CYS A 76 10.32 -29.14 3.45
CA CYS A 76 11.21 -28.22 2.76
C CYS A 76 12.60 -28.29 3.40
N ALA A 77 13.60 -28.61 2.58
CA ALA A 77 14.98 -28.72 3.03
C ALA A 77 15.75 -27.42 2.79
N ARG A 78 15.60 -26.84 1.59
CA ARG A 78 16.32 -25.61 1.19
C ARG A 78 15.48 -24.74 0.27
N ILE A 79 15.73 -23.43 0.28
CA ILE A 79 15.12 -22.45 -0.63
C ILE A 79 16.22 -21.71 -1.39
N TYR A 80 16.12 -21.70 -2.72
CA TYR A 80 17.17 -21.22 -3.63
C TYR A 80 16.93 -19.79 -4.11
N GLY A 81 15.72 -19.27 -3.94
CA GLY A 81 15.40 -17.91 -4.37
C GLY A 81 13.94 -17.55 -4.17
N LEU A 82 13.58 -16.38 -4.69
CA LEU A 82 12.23 -15.83 -4.67
C LEU A 82 11.76 -15.59 -6.09
N MET A 83 10.47 -15.82 -6.34
CA MET A 83 9.82 -15.48 -7.60
C MET A 83 8.76 -14.42 -7.34
N LEU A 84 8.78 -13.37 -8.15
CA LEU A 84 7.68 -12.42 -8.28
C LEU A 84 6.89 -12.79 -9.53
N ASP A 85 5.58 -12.94 -9.35
CA ASP A 85 4.65 -13.21 -10.44
C ASP A 85 3.99 -11.90 -10.90
N ASP A 86 3.39 -11.93 -12.09
CA ASP A 86 2.61 -10.83 -12.67
C ASP A 86 3.34 -9.48 -12.84
N VAL A 87 4.67 -9.45 -12.94
CA VAL A 87 5.46 -8.21 -13.10
C VAL A 87 5.19 -7.57 -14.47
N GLY A 88 5.03 -6.25 -14.54
CA GLY A 88 4.74 -5.52 -15.79
C GLY A 88 3.26 -5.41 -16.13
N THR A 89 2.38 -6.12 -15.40
CA THR A 89 0.93 -5.95 -15.53
C THR A 89 0.46 -4.61 -14.95
N PRO A 90 -0.74 -4.09 -15.33
CA PRO A 90 -1.24 -2.82 -14.81
C PRO A 90 -1.43 -2.73 -13.29
N LYS A 91 -1.32 -3.85 -12.56
CA LYS A 91 -1.52 -3.94 -11.10
C LYS A 91 -0.22 -4.23 -10.35
N SER A 92 0.92 -4.22 -11.04
CA SER A 92 2.21 -4.56 -10.45
C SER A 92 3.28 -3.56 -10.88
N ILE A 93 4.46 -3.66 -10.27
CA ILE A 93 5.62 -2.85 -10.64
C ILE A 93 6.01 -3.12 -12.11
N SER A 94 6.38 -2.07 -12.84
CA SER A 94 6.92 -2.25 -14.18
C SER A 94 8.25 -3.00 -14.13
N LEU A 95 8.55 -3.79 -15.16
CA LEU A 95 9.82 -4.51 -15.23
C LEU A 95 11.02 -3.55 -15.19
N ASP A 96 10.90 -2.37 -15.82
CA ASP A 96 11.98 -1.38 -15.85
C ASP A 96 12.22 -0.76 -14.47
N ASP A 97 11.16 -0.42 -13.73
CA ASP A 97 11.30 0.09 -12.37
C ASP A 97 11.89 -0.96 -11.43
N LEU A 98 11.49 -2.22 -11.61
CA LEU A 98 12.02 -3.34 -10.85
C LEU A 98 13.52 -3.52 -11.12
N LYS A 99 13.93 -3.54 -12.39
CA LYS A 99 15.35 -3.64 -12.80
C LYS A 99 16.21 -2.51 -12.26
N ARG A 100 15.68 -1.28 -12.19
CA ARG A 100 16.40 -0.13 -11.60
C ARG A 100 16.61 -0.28 -10.09
N LYS A 101 15.65 -0.88 -9.39
CA LYS A 101 15.71 -1.07 -7.93
C LYS A 101 16.57 -2.27 -7.52
N LEU A 102 16.39 -3.40 -8.20
CA LEU A 102 17.12 -4.63 -7.94
C LEU A 102 17.16 -5.47 -9.22
N ALA A 103 18.35 -5.63 -9.79
CA ALA A 103 18.56 -6.41 -11.01
C ALA A 103 18.15 -7.88 -10.79
N PRO A 104 17.20 -8.42 -11.61
CA PRO A 104 16.80 -9.82 -11.51
C PRO A 104 17.89 -10.82 -11.89
N SER A 105 17.82 -12.03 -11.33
CA SER A 105 18.62 -13.17 -11.78
C SER A 105 18.05 -13.78 -13.05
N VAL A 106 16.72 -13.90 -13.12
CA VAL A 106 16.00 -14.42 -14.30
C VAL A 106 14.76 -13.58 -14.55
N VAL A 107 14.45 -13.34 -15.82
CA VAL A 107 13.19 -12.74 -16.27
C VAL A 107 12.60 -13.63 -17.35
N THR A 108 11.37 -14.09 -17.15
CA THR A 108 10.63 -14.93 -18.09
C THR A 108 9.34 -14.20 -18.46
N GLU A 109 9.12 -13.95 -19.75
CA GLU A 109 7.85 -13.40 -20.22
C GLU A 109 6.83 -14.54 -20.36
N THR A 110 5.75 -14.49 -19.60
CA THR A 110 4.70 -15.53 -19.59
C THR A 110 3.59 -15.23 -20.59
N SER A 111 3.32 -13.95 -20.83
CA SER A 111 2.45 -13.44 -21.89
C SER A 111 2.89 -12.01 -22.23
N PRO A 112 2.47 -11.42 -23.36
CA PRO A 112 2.97 -10.10 -23.77
C PRO A 112 2.84 -9.03 -22.68
N GLY A 113 3.98 -8.56 -22.18
CA GLY A 113 4.07 -7.56 -21.11
C GLY A 113 3.84 -8.08 -19.68
N ASN A 114 3.72 -9.39 -19.48
CA ASN A 114 3.63 -10.04 -18.18
C ASN A 114 4.86 -10.92 -17.93
N PHE A 115 5.55 -10.69 -16.81
CA PHE A 115 6.83 -11.31 -16.50
C PHE A 115 6.81 -12.03 -15.15
N GLN A 116 7.43 -13.20 -15.12
CA GLN A 116 7.93 -13.83 -13.90
C GLN A 116 9.39 -13.43 -13.69
N VAL A 117 9.69 -12.97 -12.48
CA VAL A 117 11.01 -12.44 -12.14
C VAL A 117 11.58 -13.22 -10.96
N ILE A 118 12.75 -13.83 -11.14
CA ILE A 118 13.40 -14.66 -10.11
C ILE A 118 14.64 -13.96 -9.58
N TYR A 119 14.77 -13.95 -8.26
CA TYR A 119 15.98 -13.56 -7.52
C TYR A 119 16.55 -14.81 -6.84
N LEU A 120 17.67 -15.30 -7.35
CA LEU A 120 18.41 -16.40 -6.76
C LEU A 120 19.26 -15.88 -5.59
N PHE A 121 19.36 -16.66 -4.53
CA PHE A 121 20.25 -16.36 -3.42
C PHE A 121 21.68 -16.81 -3.75
N ASP A 122 22.67 -16.06 -3.26
CA ASP A 122 24.09 -16.44 -3.39
C ASP A 122 24.38 -17.81 -2.76
N SER A 123 23.57 -18.22 -1.78
CA SER A 123 23.57 -19.55 -1.18
C SER A 123 22.16 -19.96 -0.78
N PRO A 124 21.75 -21.23 -0.96
CA PRO A 124 20.43 -21.68 -0.57
C PRO A 124 20.20 -21.50 0.94
N LEU A 125 19.00 -21.05 1.32
CA LEU A 125 18.60 -20.94 2.71
C LEU A 125 18.18 -22.31 3.24
N ASP A 126 18.75 -22.72 4.37
CA ASP A 126 18.41 -23.95 5.07
C ASP A 126 18.44 -23.76 6.61
N GLY A 127 17.99 -24.77 7.36
CA GLY A 127 17.92 -24.71 8.83
C GLY A 127 17.19 -23.46 9.34
N THR A 128 17.85 -22.65 10.17
CA THR A 128 17.32 -21.38 10.69
C THR A 128 17.10 -20.31 9.61
N GLY A 129 17.69 -20.47 8.43
CA GLY A 129 17.49 -19.60 7.27
C GLY A 129 16.09 -19.74 6.65
N LEU A 130 15.39 -20.87 6.87
CA LEU A 130 14.02 -21.05 6.38
C LEU A 130 13.04 -20.04 7.02
N ASP A 131 13.26 -19.66 8.29
CA ASP A 131 12.48 -18.61 8.94
C ASP A 131 12.65 -17.24 8.26
N ILE A 132 13.82 -16.98 7.66
CA ILE A 132 14.05 -15.75 6.87
C ILE A 132 13.18 -15.79 5.61
N ALA A 133 13.12 -16.92 4.91
CA ALA A 133 12.31 -17.06 3.71
C ALA A 133 10.81 -16.89 4.01
N ASP A 134 10.32 -17.46 5.12
CA ASP A 134 8.93 -17.26 5.56
C ASP A 134 8.63 -15.80 5.88
N ARG A 135 9.56 -15.09 6.54
CA ARG A 135 9.44 -13.65 6.79
C ARG A 135 9.45 -12.83 5.51
N ILE A 136 10.27 -13.17 4.51
CA ILE A 136 10.28 -12.48 3.22
C ILE A 136 8.99 -12.77 2.46
N HIS A 137 8.53 -14.02 2.40
CA HIS A 137 7.25 -14.37 1.80
C HIS A 137 6.07 -13.64 2.45
N ALA A 138 6.08 -13.53 3.79
CA ALA A 138 5.08 -12.76 4.52
C ALA A 138 5.19 -11.26 4.18
N ALA A 139 6.39 -10.70 4.13
CA ALA A 139 6.61 -9.30 3.79
C ALA A 139 6.17 -8.97 2.35
N VAL A 140 6.45 -9.84 1.37
CA VAL A 140 6.02 -9.68 -0.02
C VAL A 140 4.51 -9.80 -0.16
N ARG A 141 3.87 -10.78 0.51
CA ARG A 141 2.40 -10.90 0.53
C ARG A 141 1.72 -9.68 1.16
N LYS A 142 2.31 -9.11 2.22
CA LYS A 142 1.78 -7.93 2.92
C LYS A 142 2.10 -6.60 2.25
N ALA A 143 3.10 -6.55 1.36
CA ALA A 143 3.41 -5.36 0.57
C ALA A 143 2.23 -4.93 -0.33
N GLY A 144 1.25 -5.81 -0.59
CA GLY A 144 -0.01 -5.49 -1.27
C GLY A 144 -1.04 -4.68 -0.45
N GLY A 145 -0.72 -4.25 0.78
CA GLY A 145 -1.59 -3.42 1.61
C GLY A 145 -1.66 -1.95 1.17
N THR A 146 -2.71 -1.23 1.59
CA THR A 146 -2.87 0.22 1.30
C THR A 146 -1.80 1.11 1.95
N GLY A 147 -0.90 0.58 2.79
CA GLY A 147 0.16 1.34 3.46
C GLY A 147 -0.07 1.70 4.93
N LYS A 148 -1.10 1.12 5.58
CA LYS A 148 -1.55 1.51 6.94
C LYS A 148 -0.43 1.40 7.98
N SER A 149 0.32 0.29 7.98
CA SER A 149 1.40 0.07 8.94
C SER A 149 2.55 1.07 8.73
N THR A 150 2.86 1.45 7.48
CA THR A 150 3.84 2.52 7.19
C THR A 150 3.34 3.87 7.71
N LEU A 151 2.08 4.23 7.43
CA LEU A 151 1.45 5.46 7.93
C LEU A 151 1.50 5.54 9.47
N VAL A 152 1.18 4.44 10.14
CA VAL A 152 1.17 4.33 11.60
C VAL A 152 2.57 4.53 12.18
N LEU A 153 3.60 3.90 11.62
CA LEU A 153 4.97 4.05 12.12
C LEU A 153 5.50 5.47 11.92
N GLU A 154 5.21 6.08 10.77
CA GLU A 154 5.48 7.51 10.50
C GLU A 154 4.80 8.40 11.55
N LEU A 155 3.50 8.20 11.80
CA LEU A 155 2.75 8.96 12.79
C LEU A 155 3.28 8.74 14.22
N ALA A 156 3.59 7.51 14.58
CA ALA A 156 4.11 7.15 15.91
C ALA A 156 5.45 7.84 16.18
N VAL A 157 6.35 7.87 15.20
CA VAL A 157 7.63 8.60 15.30
C VAL A 157 7.39 10.11 15.40
N SER A 158 6.46 10.68 14.63
CA SER A 158 6.13 12.12 14.74
C SER A 158 5.67 12.46 16.15
N ILE A 159 4.70 11.72 16.69
CA ILE A 159 4.14 11.97 18.02
C ILE A 159 5.18 11.74 19.12
N ALA A 160 6.01 10.70 19.02
CA ALA A 160 7.05 10.42 20.02
C ALA A 160 8.07 11.57 20.15
N LEU A 161 8.30 12.31 19.06
CA LEU A 161 9.26 13.41 19.00
C LEU A 161 8.60 14.79 19.03
N GLY A 162 7.29 14.91 18.83
CA GLY A 162 6.59 16.18 18.64
C GLY A 162 6.91 16.84 17.30
N HIS A 163 7.33 16.07 16.31
CA HIS A 163 7.60 16.54 14.95
C HIS A 163 6.30 16.62 14.15
N ASP A 164 6.29 17.38 13.06
CA ASP A 164 5.16 17.35 12.12
C ASP A 164 4.89 15.94 11.58
N ALA A 165 3.62 15.63 11.38
CA ALA A 165 3.13 14.45 10.67
C ALA A 165 2.35 14.92 9.45
N PHE A 166 2.91 14.73 8.25
CA PHE A 166 2.20 15.02 6.99
C PHE A 166 1.68 16.47 6.88
N GLY A 167 2.51 17.44 7.30
CA GLY A 167 2.14 18.86 7.30
C GLY A 167 1.18 19.26 8.44
N ARG A 168 1.00 18.40 9.43
CA ARG A 168 0.21 18.68 10.64
C ARG A 168 1.11 18.62 11.87
N SER A 169 1.06 19.66 12.70
CA SER A 169 1.78 19.68 13.97
C SER A 169 1.29 18.58 14.90
N THR A 170 2.23 17.97 15.62
CA THR A 170 1.92 16.98 16.65
C THR A 170 2.36 17.47 18.01
N LYS A 171 1.62 17.09 19.05
CA LYS A 171 2.08 17.23 20.44
C LYS A 171 2.93 16.02 20.78
N ARG A 172 4.11 16.25 21.39
CA ARG A 172 4.94 15.16 21.88
C ARG A 172 4.20 14.33 22.92
N GLY A 173 4.22 13.01 22.79
CA GLY A 173 3.57 12.08 23.72
C GLY A 173 4.17 10.68 23.64
N ARG A 174 3.96 9.87 24.69
CA ARG A 174 4.45 8.48 24.72
C ARG A 174 3.55 7.58 23.89
N VAL A 175 4.12 6.89 22.90
CA VAL A 175 3.40 6.04 21.94
C VAL A 175 3.76 4.57 22.14
N LEU A 176 2.75 3.72 22.20
CA LEU A 176 2.88 2.26 22.11
C LEU A 176 2.22 1.78 20.82
N VAL A 177 2.97 1.07 19.98
CA VAL A 177 2.44 0.38 18.81
C VAL A 177 2.43 -1.12 19.12
N LEU A 178 1.26 -1.76 19.06
CA LEU A 178 1.10 -3.19 19.18
C LEU A 178 0.79 -3.75 17.79
N SER A 179 1.72 -4.50 17.20
CA SER A 179 1.53 -5.14 15.90
C SER A 179 1.24 -6.63 16.08
N ALA A 180 0.00 -7.00 15.82
CA ALA A 180 -0.45 -8.39 15.68
C ALA A 180 -0.14 -8.97 14.29
N GLU A 181 0.11 -8.11 13.30
CA GLU A 181 0.35 -8.55 11.92
C GLU A 181 1.83 -8.80 11.65
N ASP A 182 2.73 -7.85 11.94
CA ASP A 182 4.15 -7.92 11.57
C ASP A 182 5.07 -8.33 12.73
N PRO A 183 5.97 -9.31 12.54
CA PRO A 183 6.89 -9.75 13.58
C PRO A 183 8.05 -8.75 13.79
N SER A 184 8.73 -8.88 14.93
CA SER A 184 9.77 -7.97 15.43
C SER A 184 10.84 -7.61 14.39
N GLY A 185 11.30 -8.57 13.58
CA GLY A 185 12.29 -8.32 12.53
C GLY A 185 11.79 -7.37 11.43
N VAL A 186 10.52 -7.52 11.02
CA VAL A 186 9.89 -6.66 10.03
C VAL A 186 9.64 -5.27 10.61
N LEU A 187 9.15 -5.20 11.85
CA LEU A 187 8.94 -3.95 12.57
C LEU A 187 10.23 -3.15 12.72
N ALA A 188 11.32 -3.81 13.14
CA ALA A 188 12.63 -3.18 13.28
C ALA A 188 13.14 -2.63 11.93
N TYR A 189 12.96 -3.39 10.85
CA TYR A 189 13.31 -2.94 9.50
C TYR A 189 12.51 -1.70 9.09
N ARG A 190 11.18 -1.73 9.23
CA ARG A 190 10.31 -0.60 8.89
C ARG A 190 10.62 0.64 9.74
N LEU A 191 10.80 0.47 11.04
CA LEU A 191 11.13 1.57 11.96
C LEU A 191 12.51 2.17 11.62
N LYS A 192 13.51 1.35 11.30
CA LYS A 192 14.83 1.82 10.83
C LYS A 192 14.72 2.63 9.54
N ALA A 193 13.85 2.23 8.62
CA ALA A 193 13.60 2.97 7.39
C ALA A 193 12.96 4.34 7.68
N VAL A 194 11.94 4.40 8.56
CA VAL A 194 11.33 5.67 9.00
C VAL A 194 12.36 6.56 9.70
N ALA A 195 13.15 6.00 10.62
CA ALA A 195 14.14 6.73 11.39
C ALA A 195 15.20 7.38 10.50
N ARG A 196 15.74 6.62 9.53
CA ARG A 196 16.70 7.13 8.53
C ARG A 196 16.13 8.29 7.71
N ARG A 197 14.90 8.15 7.20
CA ARG A 197 14.26 9.19 6.37
C ARG A 197 14.03 10.48 7.13
N ARG A 198 13.71 10.37 8.41
CA ARG A 198 13.46 11.53 9.27
C ARG A 198 14.71 12.07 9.95
N ASN A 199 15.87 11.48 9.66
CA ASN A 199 17.13 11.81 10.30
C ASN A 199 17.06 11.78 11.83
N VAL A 200 16.44 10.72 12.38
CA VAL A 200 16.29 10.51 13.82
C VAL A 200 17.00 9.23 14.26
N SER A 201 17.56 9.25 15.45
CA SER A 201 18.20 8.09 16.06
C SER A 201 17.22 7.31 16.94
N PHE A 202 17.51 6.02 17.19
CA PHE A 202 16.73 5.23 18.14
C PHE A 202 16.86 5.76 19.58
N SER A 203 17.97 6.44 19.91
CA SER A 203 18.14 7.13 21.19
C SER A 203 17.17 8.31 21.36
N ASP A 204 16.85 9.05 20.28
CA ASP A 204 15.88 10.14 20.33
C ASP A 204 14.47 9.63 20.64
N LEU A 205 14.15 8.46 20.09
CA LEU A 205 12.90 7.74 20.35
C LEU A 205 12.87 7.22 21.80
N GLY A 206 13.93 6.57 22.26
CA GLY A 206 14.11 6.14 23.65
C GLY A 206 12.84 5.57 24.30
N SER A 207 12.43 6.12 25.44
CA SER A 207 11.18 5.72 26.12
C SER A 207 9.89 6.37 25.57
N TRP A 208 10.00 7.18 24.53
CA TRP A 208 8.86 7.87 23.89
C TRP A 208 8.11 7.00 22.89
N LEU A 209 8.79 6.04 22.25
CA LEU A 209 8.16 5.09 21.35
C LEU A 209 8.51 3.66 21.75
N ARG A 210 7.49 2.83 21.91
CA ARG A 210 7.62 1.39 22.06
C ARG A 210 6.83 0.69 20.97
N VAL A 211 7.45 -0.29 20.32
CA VAL A 211 6.82 -1.13 19.30
C VAL A 211 6.89 -2.57 19.79
N GLU A 212 5.74 -3.18 19.98
CA GLU A 212 5.55 -4.54 20.50
C GLU A 212 5.06 -5.45 19.39
N ASP A 213 5.71 -6.61 19.28
CA ASP A 213 5.29 -7.73 18.46
C ASP A 213 4.29 -8.58 19.24
N ALA A 214 3.10 -8.75 18.68
CA ALA A 214 2.02 -9.56 19.23
C ALA A 214 1.65 -10.72 18.31
N THR A 215 2.44 -11.01 17.26
CA THR A 215 2.11 -12.02 16.26
C THR A 215 1.90 -13.43 16.85
N ALA A 216 2.63 -13.78 17.92
CA ALA A 216 2.52 -15.07 18.58
C ALA A 216 1.29 -15.20 19.51
N ASP A 217 0.84 -14.08 20.08
CA ASP A 217 -0.35 -14.01 20.96
C ASP A 217 -1.06 -12.64 20.76
N PRO A 218 -1.87 -12.51 19.69
CA PRO A 218 -2.43 -11.22 19.31
C PRO A 218 -3.77 -10.92 20.00
N VAL A 219 -4.47 -11.93 20.52
CA VAL A 219 -5.88 -11.81 20.90
C VAL A 219 -6.03 -11.03 22.21
N LEU A 220 -6.66 -9.85 22.14
CA LEU A 220 -6.96 -9.00 23.29
C LEU A 220 -8.38 -9.22 23.84
N TYR A 221 -9.28 -9.75 23.01
CA TYR A 221 -10.66 -9.98 23.39
C TYR A 221 -11.19 -11.26 22.77
N ALA A 222 -11.76 -12.13 23.58
CA ALA A 222 -12.38 -13.37 23.16
C ALA A 222 -13.90 -13.24 23.29
N GLY A 223 -14.59 -13.34 22.16
CA GLY A 223 -16.04 -13.44 22.09
C GLY A 223 -16.47 -14.89 22.20
N ASP A 224 -17.58 -15.13 22.90
CA ASP A 224 -18.26 -16.42 22.83
C ASP A 224 -19.05 -16.46 21.51
N ARG A 225 -18.85 -17.50 20.70
CA ARG A 225 -19.58 -17.64 19.43
C ARG A 225 -21.02 -18.11 19.62
N THR A 226 -21.34 -18.63 20.81
CA THR A 226 -22.65 -19.19 21.16
C THR A 226 -23.50 -18.23 22.00
N SER A 227 -22.92 -17.15 22.51
CA SER A 227 -23.62 -16.14 23.30
C SER A 227 -23.19 -14.71 22.94
N ARG A 228 -23.97 -13.69 23.30
CA ARG A 228 -23.59 -12.28 23.07
C ARG A 228 -22.52 -11.75 24.04
N LYS A 229 -21.84 -12.65 24.76
CA LYS A 229 -20.83 -12.30 25.77
C LYS A 229 -19.43 -12.40 25.18
N GLY A 230 -18.52 -11.66 25.77
CA GLY A 230 -17.08 -11.83 25.54
C GLY A 230 -16.32 -11.24 26.72
N ALA A 231 -15.01 -11.40 26.71
CA ALA A 231 -14.16 -10.92 27.78
C ALA A 231 -12.77 -10.52 27.28
N PRO A 232 -12.12 -9.56 27.95
CA PRO A 232 -10.70 -9.32 27.74
C PRO A 232 -9.88 -10.56 28.11
N THR A 233 -8.81 -10.82 27.35
CA THR A 233 -7.88 -11.92 27.60
C THR A 233 -6.83 -11.56 28.65
N ALA A 234 -5.99 -12.54 29.04
CA ALA A 234 -4.78 -12.27 29.84
C ALA A 234 -3.86 -11.26 29.13
N ARG A 235 -3.70 -11.41 27.80
CA ARG A 235 -2.92 -10.50 26.96
C ARG A 235 -3.41 -9.06 27.01
N TYR A 236 -4.72 -8.84 27.09
CA TYR A 236 -5.27 -7.51 27.33
C TYR A 236 -4.85 -6.94 28.69
N GLN A 237 -4.80 -7.75 29.74
CA GLN A 237 -4.37 -7.28 31.06
C GLN A 237 -2.89 -6.92 31.06
N GLU A 238 -2.05 -7.70 30.37
CA GLU A 238 -0.64 -7.37 30.16
C GLU A 238 -0.48 -6.05 29.40
N LEU A 239 -1.22 -5.86 28.30
CA LEU A 239 -1.22 -4.61 27.55
C LEU A 239 -1.67 -3.43 28.42
N ALA A 240 -2.76 -3.59 29.18
CA ALA A 240 -3.23 -2.55 30.09
C ALA A 240 -2.17 -2.22 31.15
N GLY A 241 -1.53 -3.23 31.74
CA GLY A 241 -0.40 -3.05 32.64
C GLY A 241 0.74 -2.29 31.97
N LEU A 242 1.15 -2.67 30.78
CA LEU A 242 2.21 -2.02 30.01
C LEU A 242 1.89 -0.54 29.72
N VAL A 243 0.67 -0.25 29.28
CA VAL A 243 0.17 1.11 29.04
C VAL A 243 0.25 1.93 30.32
N GLN A 244 -0.16 1.36 31.46
CA GLN A 244 -0.17 2.04 32.74
C GLN A 244 1.23 2.31 33.30
N HIS A 245 2.12 1.32 33.30
CA HIS A 245 3.48 1.45 33.83
C HIS A 245 4.35 2.32 32.92
N GLY A 246 4.26 2.13 31.60
CA GLY A 246 5.02 2.91 30.62
C GLY A 246 4.51 4.35 30.42
N ARG A 247 3.34 4.67 31.01
CA ARG A 247 2.65 5.96 30.90
C ARG A 247 2.37 6.36 29.45
N PHE A 248 1.96 5.39 28.63
CA PHE A 248 1.64 5.64 27.23
C PHE A 248 0.35 6.47 27.08
N GLU A 249 0.40 7.46 26.20
CA GLU A 249 -0.70 8.39 25.91
C GLU A 249 -1.40 8.03 24.59
N VAL A 250 -0.67 7.45 23.64
CA VAL A 250 -1.22 6.98 22.37
C VAL A 250 -0.92 5.49 22.25
N VAL A 251 -1.98 4.69 22.08
CA VAL A 251 -1.85 3.25 21.84
C VAL A 251 -2.38 2.93 20.46
N ILE A 252 -1.55 2.36 19.61
CA ILE A 252 -1.91 1.95 18.26
C ILE A 252 -1.99 0.44 18.22
N VAL A 253 -3.09 -0.11 17.72
CA VAL A 253 -3.35 -1.54 17.63
C VAL A 253 -3.51 -1.91 16.15
N ASP A 254 -2.54 -2.67 15.63
CA ASP A 254 -2.46 -3.10 14.23
C ASP A 254 -2.50 -4.64 14.16
N ASN A 255 -3.66 -5.30 13.97
CA ASN A 255 -4.95 -4.77 13.54
C ASN A 255 -6.12 -5.35 14.39
N ALA A 256 -7.34 -4.91 14.11
CA ALA A 256 -8.57 -5.35 14.79
C ALA A 256 -8.88 -6.83 14.54
N SER A 257 -8.69 -7.33 13.32
CA SER A 257 -9.05 -8.70 12.94
C SER A 257 -8.24 -9.76 13.70
N ASP A 258 -6.96 -9.48 13.97
CA ASP A 258 -6.11 -10.40 14.74
C ASP A 258 -6.28 -10.22 16.26
N THR A 259 -6.62 -9.00 16.71
CA THR A 259 -6.74 -8.69 18.16
C THR A 259 -8.13 -8.92 18.74
N TYR A 260 -9.16 -9.09 17.89
CA TYR A 260 -10.54 -9.36 18.27
C TYR A 260 -10.97 -10.76 17.79
N ALA A 261 -11.00 -11.72 18.72
CA ALA A 261 -11.51 -13.06 18.47
C ALA A 261 -12.99 -13.18 18.87
N GLY A 262 -13.83 -12.27 18.39
CA GLY A 262 -15.29 -12.30 18.58
C GLY A 262 -16.05 -12.27 17.26
N ASP A 263 -17.38 -12.27 17.33
CA ASP A 263 -18.20 -12.09 16.14
C ASP A 263 -18.19 -10.59 15.73
N GLU A 264 -17.66 -10.27 14.55
CA GLU A 264 -17.60 -8.89 14.03
C GLU A 264 -18.99 -8.31 13.68
N ILE A 265 -20.00 -9.18 13.62
CA ILE A 265 -21.41 -8.83 13.40
C ILE A 265 -22.12 -8.56 14.73
N ASP A 266 -21.69 -9.17 15.85
CA ASP A 266 -22.29 -8.92 17.15
C ASP A 266 -21.90 -7.53 17.68
N ARG A 267 -22.86 -6.60 17.58
CA ARG A 267 -22.69 -5.21 18.00
C ARG A 267 -22.33 -5.06 19.47
N SER A 268 -22.81 -5.97 20.33
CA SER A 268 -22.54 -5.93 21.78
C SER A 268 -21.09 -6.28 22.06
N GLN A 269 -20.59 -7.36 21.44
CA GLN A 269 -19.20 -7.78 21.60
C GLN A 269 -18.22 -6.74 21.02
N VAL A 270 -18.48 -6.22 19.81
CA VAL A 270 -17.67 -5.16 19.19
C VAL A 270 -17.61 -3.91 20.07
N ARG A 271 -18.78 -3.47 20.58
CA ARG A 271 -18.85 -2.30 21.46
C ARG A 271 -18.09 -2.52 22.76
N ASP A 272 -18.17 -3.72 23.35
CA ASP A 272 -17.41 -3.99 24.57
C ASP A 272 -15.90 -4.00 24.31
N PHE A 273 -15.44 -4.63 23.23
CA PHE A 273 -14.04 -4.61 22.84
C PHE A 273 -13.50 -3.18 22.69
N VAL A 274 -14.17 -2.34 21.89
CA VAL A 274 -13.77 -0.93 21.72
C VAL A 274 -13.82 -0.17 23.05
N ARG A 275 -14.82 -0.45 23.91
CA ARG A 275 -14.89 0.16 25.24
C ARG A 275 -13.71 -0.25 26.11
N LYS A 276 -13.30 -1.52 26.11
CA LYS A 276 -12.13 -2.03 26.84
C LYS A 276 -10.85 -1.39 26.34
N LEU A 277 -10.62 -1.37 25.02
CA LEU A 277 -9.47 -0.67 24.44
C LEU A 277 -9.42 0.79 24.88
N THR A 278 -10.51 1.55 24.79
CA THR A 278 -10.49 2.96 25.24
C THR A 278 -10.27 3.09 26.75
N ALA A 279 -10.64 2.11 27.56
CA ALA A 279 -10.46 2.17 29.01
C ALA A 279 -8.99 2.16 29.41
N ILE A 280 -8.09 1.53 28.63
CA ILE A 280 -6.66 1.44 28.98
C ILE A 280 -5.97 2.81 28.97
N VAL A 281 -6.45 3.77 28.17
CA VAL A 281 -5.86 5.12 28.04
C VAL A 281 -6.62 6.22 28.79
N ARG A 282 -7.88 5.96 29.20
CA ARG A 282 -8.76 6.95 29.86
C ARG A 282 -8.14 7.63 31.08
N PRO A 283 -7.46 6.94 32.02
CA PRO A 283 -6.88 7.58 33.20
C PRO A 283 -5.89 8.71 32.90
N ARG A 284 -5.35 8.76 31.66
CA ARG A 284 -4.40 9.79 31.21
C ARG A 284 -4.98 10.75 30.17
N GLY A 285 -6.26 10.61 29.80
CA GLY A 285 -6.82 11.34 28.67
C GLY A 285 -6.16 10.99 27.33
N GLY A 286 -5.63 9.77 27.21
CA GLY A 286 -4.95 9.31 26.00
C GLY A 286 -5.89 8.85 24.88
N ALA A 287 -5.31 8.41 23.77
CA ALA A 287 -6.01 7.98 22.56
C ALA A 287 -5.65 6.54 22.16
N VAL A 288 -6.62 5.84 21.54
CA VAL A 288 -6.38 4.57 20.87
C VAL A 288 -6.65 4.74 19.37
N LEU A 289 -5.68 4.32 18.54
CA LEU A 289 -5.86 4.17 17.11
C LEU A 289 -5.92 2.67 16.78
N LEU A 290 -7.09 2.20 16.36
CA LEU A 290 -7.31 0.81 15.97
C LEU A 290 -7.35 0.70 14.45
N LEU A 291 -6.50 -0.13 13.86
CA LEU A 291 -6.48 -0.38 12.42
C LEU A 291 -7.47 -1.51 12.12
N ALA A 292 -8.31 -1.32 11.11
CA ALA A 292 -9.25 -2.33 10.67
C ALA A 292 -9.20 -2.47 9.14
N HIS A 293 -9.37 -3.70 8.66
CA HIS A 293 -9.57 -3.96 7.24
C HIS A 293 -11.05 -3.79 6.92
N VAL A 294 -11.35 -3.18 5.77
CA VAL A 294 -12.70 -3.15 5.20
C VAL A 294 -12.72 -4.05 3.97
N SER A 295 -13.87 -4.66 3.66
CA SER A 295 -14.00 -5.60 2.56
C SER A 295 -13.86 -4.94 1.18
N LYS A 296 -13.46 -5.79 0.22
CA LYS A 296 -12.95 -5.52 -1.14
C LYS A 296 -13.88 -4.75 -2.11
N GLY A 297 -15.07 -4.29 -1.70
CA GLY A 297 -15.93 -3.46 -2.55
C GLY A 297 -15.37 -2.04 -2.79
N THR A 298 -14.54 -1.56 -1.87
CA THR A 298 -14.03 -0.18 -1.81
C THR A 298 -12.60 -0.01 -2.33
N SER A 299 -11.94 -1.10 -2.74
CA SER A 299 -10.51 -1.09 -3.13
C SER A 299 -10.25 -0.99 -4.63
N ARG A 300 -11.29 -0.79 -5.47
CA ARG A 300 -11.07 -0.55 -6.91
C ARG A 300 -10.57 0.87 -7.14
N ALA A 301 -9.44 0.99 -7.83
CA ALA A 301 -8.92 2.28 -8.29
C ALA A 301 -10.03 3.07 -9.02
N GLY A 302 -10.29 4.31 -8.57
CA GLY A 302 -11.22 5.22 -9.22
C GLY A 302 -12.64 5.35 -8.65
N ARG A 303 -13.07 4.52 -7.67
CA ARG A 303 -14.35 4.76 -6.96
C ARG A 303 -14.13 5.54 -5.67
N ARG A 304 -14.84 6.66 -5.50
CA ARG A 304 -14.91 7.36 -4.21
C ARG A 304 -15.79 6.53 -3.25
N PRO A 305 -15.45 6.42 -1.95
CA PRO A 305 -16.22 5.62 -0.99
C PRO A 305 -17.63 6.15 -0.68
N GLU A 306 -18.07 7.24 -1.31
CA GLU A 306 -19.42 7.82 -1.11
C GLU A 306 -20.51 6.88 -1.65
N ASP A 307 -20.19 5.98 -2.59
CA ASP A 307 -21.17 5.16 -3.33
C ASP A 307 -21.39 3.74 -2.76
N ASP A 308 -20.67 3.33 -1.72
CA ASP A 308 -20.86 2.00 -1.11
C ASP A 308 -20.69 2.12 0.40
N GLU A 309 -21.76 1.79 1.14
CA GLU A 309 -21.72 1.53 2.58
C GLU A 309 -20.85 0.29 2.86
N GLY A 310 -19.53 0.41 2.64
CA GLY A 310 -18.49 -0.64 2.69
C GLY A 310 -18.27 -1.25 4.07
N TYR A 311 -19.34 -1.80 4.65
CA TYR A 311 -19.39 -2.43 5.94
C TYR A 311 -19.23 -3.94 5.76
N SER A 312 -18.01 -4.43 5.99
CA SER A 312 -17.75 -5.88 6.15
C SER A 312 -18.17 -6.41 7.52
N GLY A 313 -18.39 -5.52 8.49
CA GLY A 313 -18.79 -5.83 9.86
C GLY A 313 -19.94 -4.94 10.30
N SER A 314 -20.59 -5.30 11.41
CA SER A 314 -21.73 -4.53 11.89
C SER A 314 -21.41 -3.04 12.00
N THR A 315 -22.41 -2.17 11.80
CA THR A 315 -22.26 -0.71 11.98
C THR A 315 -21.74 -0.31 13.38
N ALA A 316 -21.62 -1.26 14.32
CA ALA A 316 -21.03 -1.07 15.63
C ALA A 316 -19.58 -0.58 15.62
N TRP A 317 -18.73 -1.00 14.67
CA TRP A 317 -17.35 -0.49 14.58
C TRP A 317 -17.32 1.02 14.28
N HIS A 318 -18.18 1.44 13.35
CA HIS A 318 -18.39 2.86 13.06
C HIS A 318 -19.01 3.58 14.25
N ASN A 319 -20.07 3.04 14.86
CA ASN A 319 -20.79 3.69 15.95
C ASN A 319 -19.95 3.81 17.23
N SER A 320 -19.08 2.85 17.51
CA SER A 320 -18.24 2.82 18.71
C SER A 320 -17.01 3.72 18.61
N SER A 321 -16.55 4.04 17.39
CA SER A 321 -15.48 5.01 17.16
C SER A 321 -15.99 6.45 17.23
N ARG A 322 -15.18 7.36 17.80
CA ARG A 322 -15.49 8.80 17.92
C ARG A 322 -14.92 9.64 16.78
N SER A 323 -13.88 9.13 16.12
CA SER A 323 -13.32 9.64 14.89
C SER A 323 -12.95 8.45 13.99
N ARG A 324 -13.13 8.59 12.68
CA ARG A 324 -12.79 7.55 11.70
C ARG A 324 -12.07 8.14 10.50
N LEU A 325 -10.89 7.61 10.23
CA LEU A 325 -10.13 7.84 9.01
C LEU A 325 -10.32 6.65 8.08
N PHE A 326 -10.46 6.93 6.79
CA PHE A 326 -10.54 5.91 5.75
C PHE A 326 -9.43 6.14 4.74
N MET A 327 -8.70 5.08 4.40
CA MET A 327 -7.51 5.16 3.57
C MET A 327 -7.63 4.25 2.37
N PHE A 328 -7.49 4.80 1.16
CA PHE A 328 -7.59 4.07 -0.10
C PHE A 328 -6.55 4.55 -1.10
N LYS A 329 -6.21 3.68 -2.06
CA LYS A 329 -5.33 4.01 -3.18
C LYS A 329 -6.11 4.86 -4.18
N VAL A 330 -5.54 6.00 -4.56
CA VAL A 330 -6.03 6.82 -5.69
C VAL A 330 -5.45 6.26 -6.99
N ASP A 331 -4.16 5.96 -6.97
CA ASP A 331 -3.37 5.32 -8.02
C ASP A 331 -2.25 4.48 -7.37
N GLU A 332 -1.27 4.01 -8.14
CA GLU A 332 -0.17 3.17 -7.62
C GLU A 332 0.77 3.92 -6.67
N GLU A 333 0.93 5.24 -6.84
CA GLU A 333 1.86 6.05 -6.06
C GLU A 333 1.15 6.87 -4.99
N THR A 334 -0.15 7.08 -5.12
CA THR A 334 -0.92 8.01 -4.28
C THR A 334 -1.98 7.30 -3.48
N ILE A 335 -2.05 7.63 -2.19
CA ILE A 335 -3.14 7.26 -1.29
C ILE A 335 -3.86 8.50 -0.80
N GLU A 336 -5.14 8.37 -0.51
CA GLU A 336 -5.95 9.42 0.10
C GLU A 336 -6.49 8.95 1.44
N ILE A 337 -6.41 9.81 2.45
CA ILE A 337 -6.97 9.65 3.78
C ILE A 337 -8.16 10.61 3.89
N GLN A 338 -9.35 10.07 4.12
CA GLN A 338 -10.57 10.83 4.35
C GLN A 338 -11.00 10.75 5.81
N HIS A 339 -11.31 11.89 6.40
CA HIS A 339 -11.95 11.95 7.72
C HIS A 339 -13.45 11.76 7.55
N GLN A 340 -13.93 10.52 7.75
CA GLN A 340 -15.32 10.16 7.48
C GLN A 340 -16.26 10.35 8.69
N LYS A 341 -15.70 10.47 9.89
CA LYS A 341 -16.48 10.68 11.11
C LYS A 341 -15.69 11.50 12.11
N SER A 342 -16.33 12.50 12.71
CA SER A 342 -15.86 13.24 13.87
C SER A 342 -17.05 13.58 14.77
N ASN A 343 -16.98 13.24 16.05
CA ASN A 343 -18.05 13.58 17.00
C ASN A 343 -17.92 14.97 17.62
N PHE A 344 -16.74 15.60 17.56
CA PHE A 344 -16.42 16.81 18.33
C PHE A 344 -15.98 17.99 17.47
N GLY A 345 -16.09 17.89 16.15
CA GLY A 345 -15.67 18.97 15.25
C GLY A 345 -16.02 18.68 13.80
N ARG A 346 -15.66 19.63 12.92
CA ARG A 346 -15.80 19.45 11.47
C ARG A 346 -14.90 18.31 10.99
N LEU A 347 -15.30 17.70 9.89
CA LEU A 347 -14.44 16.74 9.19
C LEU A 347 -13.22 17.50 8.65
N GLU A 348 -12.06 16.86 8.74
CA GLU A 348 -10.84 17.40 8.17
C GLU A 348 -10.87 17.20 6.65
N PRO A 349 -10.36 18.15 5.86
CA PRO A 349 -10.21 17.96 4.42
C PRO A 349 -9.42 16.69 4.11
N PRO A 350 -9.75 15.96 3.02
CA PRO A 350 -8.98 14.81 2.59
C PRO A 350 -7.49 15.14 2.45
N MET A 351 -6.65 14.23 2.90
CA MET A 351 -5.21 14.33 2.82
C MET A 351 -4.69 13.34 1.81
N ARG A 352 -3.95 13.80 0.81
CA ARG A 352 -3.26 12.91 -0.14
C ARG A 352 -1.82 12.73 0.27
N LEU A 353 -1.36 11.48 0.24
CA LEU A 353 0.02 11.11 0.49
C LEU A 353 0.55 10.37 -0.73
N ARG A 354 1.80 10.65 -1.11
CA ARG A 354 2.51 9.89 -2.14
C ARG A 354 3.53 8.96 -1.51
N TRP A 355 3.69 7.77 -2.09
CA TRP A 355 4.84 6.94 -1.85
C TRP A 355 6.09 7.63 -2.42
N ILE A 356 7.17 7.62 -1.64
CA ILE A 356 8.46 8.17 -2.07
C ILE A 356 9.44 7.03 -2.34
N GLU A 357 10.39 7.25 -3.26
CA GLU A 357 11.32 6.21 -3.73
C GLU A 357 12.13 5.56 -2.60
N SER A 358 12.48 6.33 -1.56
CA SER A 358 13.18 5.83 -0.36
C SER A 358 12.31 4.94 0.56
N GLY A 359 11.12 4.56 0.10
CA GLY A 359 10.03 4.02 0.90
C GLY A 359 9.41 5.09 1.82
N GLY A 360 8.18 4.88 2.28
CA GLY A 360 7.49 5.84 3.16
C GLY A 360 6.48 6.71 2.43
N LEU A 361 5.86 7.63 3.18
CA LEU A 361 4.77 8.47 2.69
C LEU A 361 5.12 9.95 2.90
N ALA A 362 4.83 10.77 1.90
CA ALA A 362 4.97 12.22 1.99
C ALA A 362 3.61 12.88 1.70
N ALA A 363 3.27 13.92 2.48
CA ALA A 363 2.08 14.70 2.19
C ALA A 363 2.22 15.42 0.85
N ILE A 364 1.19 15.32 0.03
CA ILE A 364 1.03 16.19 -1.13
C ILE A 364 0.44 17.48 -0.57
N SER A 365 1.30 18.46 -0.25
CA SER A 365 0.79 19.78 0.11
C SER A 365 0.23 20.44 -1.14
N MET A 366 -1.06 20.75 -1.14
CA MET A 366 -1.58 21.70 -2.10
C MET A 366 -0.85 23.04 -1.89
N PRO A 367 -0.26 23.64 -2.93
CA PRO A 367 0.27 25.00 -2.81
C PRO A 367 -0.85 25.93 -2.31
N PRO A 368 -0.55 27.06 -1.64
CA PRO A 368 -1.57 28.07 -1.37
C PRO A 368 -2.30 28.48 -2.65
N GLU A 369 -3.56 28.92 -2.56
CA GLU A 369 -4.39 29.24 -3.75
C GLU A 369 -3.70 30.20 -4.73
N GLY A 370 -2.93 31.18 -4.23
CA GLY A 370 -2.14 32.08 -5.07
C GLY A 370 -1.06 31.35 -5.89
N ALA A 371 -0.31 30.45 -5.26
CA ALA A 371 0.69 29.63 -5.96
C ALA A 371 0.04 28.61 -6.92
N GLN A 372 -1.16 28.09 -6.59
CA GLN A 372 -1.93 27.26 -7.52
C GLN A 372 -2.34 28.05 -8.75
N LEU A 373 -2.80 29.30 -8.57
CA LEU A 373 -3.18 30.18 -9.66
C LEU A 373 -1.97 30.49 -10.55
N GLU A 374 -0.82 30.81 -9.98
CA GLU A 374 0.43 31.06 -10.72
C GLU A 374 0.84 29.85 -11.57
N LEU A 375 0.88 28.65 -10.97
CA LEU A 375 1.19 27.41 -11.67
C LEU A 375 0.17 27.09 -12.77
N LEU A 376 -1.13 27.25 -12.49
CA LEU A 376 -2.18 27.04 -13.48
C LEU A 376 -2.08 28.03 -14.64
N MET A 377 -1.74 29.29 -14.36
CA MET A 377 -1.49 30.31 -15.38
C MET A 377 -0.21 30.01 -16.19
N ALA A 378 0.82 29.42 -15.58
CA ALA A 378 1.98 28.91 -16.30
C ALA A 378 1.60 27.79 -17.27
N CYS A 379 0.73 26.85 -16.88
CA CYS A 379 0.19 25.84 -17.79
C CYS A 379 -0.59 26.47 -18.95
N VAL A 380 -1.44 27.46 -18.67
CA VAL A 380 -2.20 28.20 -19.69
C VAL A 380 -1.25 28.87 -20.67
N ALA A 381 -0.25 29.60 -20.18
CA ALA A 381 0.74 30.28 -21.01
C ALA A 381 1.50 29.29 -21.90
N ALA A 382 1.99 28.19 -21.33
CA ALA A 382 2.70 27.15 -22.07
C ALA A 382 1.81 26.49 -23.15
N ALA A 383 0.56 26.18 -22.82
CA ALA A 383 -0.40 25.61 -23.76
C ALA A 383 -0.69 26.56 -24.94
N LEU A 384 -0.97 27.83 -24.65
CA LEU A 384 -1.23 28.83 -25.68
C LEU A 384 0.00 29.12 -26.54
N ALA A 385 1.20 29.17 -25.94
CA ALA A 385 2.47 29.32 -26.66
C ALA A 385 2.73 28.15 -27.62
N SER A 386 2.31 26.93 -27.25
CA SER A 386 2.34 25.76 -28.15
C SER A 386 1.20 25.71 -29.18
N GLY A 387 0.39 26.78 -29.29
CA GLY A 387 -0.73 26.88 -30.23
C GLY A 387 -1.98 26.08 -29.83
N GLN A 388 -1.95 25.41 -28.67
CA GLN A 388 -3.03 24.57 -28.17
C GLN A 388 -4.27 25.41 -27.88
N ARG A 389 -5.43 24.89 -28.24
CA ARG A 389 -6.72 25.54 -28.01
C ARG A 389 -7.23 25.23 -26.61
N LEU A 390 -7.59 26.27 -25.86
CA LEU A 390 -8.22 26.15 -24.54
C LEU A 390 -9.61 26.80 -24.58
N ALA A 391 -10.67 26.00 -24.41
CA ALA A 391 -12.04 26.49 -24.40
C ALA A 391 -12.53 26.77 -22.96
N PRO A 392 -13.29 27.87 -22.74
CA PRO A 392 -13.90 28.16 -21.43
C PRO A 392 -15.07 27.23 -21.10
N SER A 393 -15.65 26.55 -22.08
CA SER A 393 -16.75 25.61 -21.88
C SER A 393 -16.28 24.22 -21.43
N LYS A 394 -16.91 23.72 -20.36
CA LYS A 394 -16.71 22.36 -19.81
C LYS A 394 -17.12 21.24 -20.78
N GLN A 395 -18.02 21.54 -21.72
CA GLN A 395 -18.57 20.56 -22.69
C GLN A 395 -17.72 20.46 -23.96
N SER A 396 -16.73 21.34 -24.15
CA SER A 396 -15.90 21.34 -25.34
C SER A 396 -14.91 20.17 -25.34
N GLY A 397 -14.62 19.61 -26.52
CA GLY A 397 -13.49 18.70 -26.70
C GLY A 397 -12.15 19.32 -26.28
N TYR A 398 -12.05 20.65 -26.35
CA TYR A 398 -10.89 21.48 -25.99
C TYR A 398 -11.05 22.15 -24.61
N ALA A 399 -11.90 21.64 -23.73
CA ALA A 399 -12.12 22.20 -22.40
C ALA A 399 -10.80 22.46 -21.68
N ALA A 400 -10.59 23.69 -21.19
CA ALA A 400 -9.29 24.15 -20.68
C ALA A 400 -8.70 23.21 -19.61
N VAL A 401 -9.45 22.89 -18.55
CA VAL A 401 -8.99 21.97 -17.49
C VAL A 401 -8.58 20.60 -18.04
N LYS A 402 -9.33 20.06 -19.01
CA LYS A 402 -9.00 18.78 -19.67
C LYS A 402 -7.68 18.85 -20.44
N MET A 403 -7.37 19.99 -21.05
CA MET A 403 -6.14 20.19 -21.81
C MET A 403 -4.93 20.44 -20.89
N LEU A 404 -5.15 21.09 -19.75
CA LEU A 404 -4.07 21.51 -18.84
C LEU A 404 -3.65 20.41 -17.86
N LYS A 405 -4.56 19.54 -17.44
CA LYS A 405 -4.31 18.53 -16.37
C LYS A 405 -3.17 17.54 -16.63
N HIS A 406 -2.73 17.41 -17.88
CA HIS A 406 -1.64 16.51 -18.28
C HIS A 406 -0.28 17.22 -18.36
N ARG A 407 -0.23 18.53 -18.09
CA ARG A 407 1.02 19.28 -18.18
C ARG A 407 1.86 19.12 -16.89
N PRO A 408 3.19 19.09 -17.00
CA PRO A 408 4.08 18.93 -15.84
C PRO A 408 3.91 19.99 -14.75
N GLU A 409 3.57 21.22 -15.16
CA GLU A 409 3.41 22.37 -14.26
C GLU A 409 2.05 22.40 -13.56
N TYR A 410 1.13 21.49 -13.92
CA TYR A 410 -0.22 21.50 -13.38
C TYR A 410 -0.19 21.26 -11.87
N PRO A 411 -0.88 22.09 -11.05
CA PRO A 411 -0.79 21.98 -9.59
C PRO A 411 -1.19 20.58 -9.11
N GLN A 412 -0.24 19.85 -8.49
CA GLN A 412 -0.50 18.50 -7.99
C GLN A 412 -1.62 18.51 -6.97
N GLY A 413 -2.61 17.63 -7.17
CA GLY A 413 -3.75 17.47 -6.27
C GLY A 413 -4.95 18.39 -6.55
N LEU A 414 -4.84 19.31 -7.51
CA LEU A 414 -5.92 20.23 -7.89
C LEU A 414 -7.02 19.49 -8.67
N ASP A 415 -8.22 19.40 -8.09
CA ASP A 415 -9.37 18.80 -8.76
C ASP A 415 -9.98 19.71 -9.83
N ASP A 416 -10.78 19.13 -10.73
CA ASP A 416 -11.38 19.85 -11.85
C ASP A 416 -12.25 21.03 -11.39
N LYS A 417 -12.97 20.91 -10.27
CA LYS A 417 -13.85 21.96 -9.76
C LYS A 417 -13.04 23.16 -9.30
N ALA A 418 -12.00 22.93 -8.52
CA ALA A 418 -11.08 23.96 -8.04
C ALA A 418 -10.32 24.61 -9.22
N ALA A 419 -9.86 23.82 -10.19
CA ALA A 419 -9.20 24.33 -11.38
C ALA A 419 -10.11 25.27 -12.20
N TRP A 420 -11.36 24.88 -12.42
CA TRP A 420 -12.34 25.77 -13.07
C TRP A 420 -12.56 27.06 -12.27
N GLY A 421 -12.71 26.98 -10.95
CA GLY A 421 -12.84 28.16 -10.10
C GLY A 421 -11.63 29.10 -10.17
N LEU A 422 -10.41 28.56 -10.28
CA LEU A 422 -9.20 29.36 -10.47
C LEU A 422 -9.15 30.03 -11.85
N LEU A 423 -9.56 29.34 -12.92
CA LEU A 423 -9.65 29.95 -14.26
C LEU A 423 -10.71 31.06 -14.31
N GLU A 424 -11.87 30.86 -13.68
CA GLU A 424 -12.92 31.87 -13.55
C GLU A 424 -12.40 33.10 -12.75
N LYS A 425 -11.62 32.87 -11.70
CA LYS A 425 -10.96 33.93 -10.94
C LYS A 425 -9.89 34.66 -11.76
N ALA A 426 -9.10 33.94 -12.55
CA ALA A 426 -8.11 34.52 -13.47
C ALA A 426 -8.78 35.43 -14.49
N GLU A 427 -9.96 35.02 -15.00
CA GLU A 427 -10.78 35.82 -15.90
C GLU A 427 -11.29 37.09 -15.20
N ALA A 428 -11.90 36.94 -14.02
CA ALA A 428 -12.43 38.06 -13.26
C ALA A 428 -11.37 39.09 -12.82
N THR A 429 -10.11 38.65 -12.69
CA THR A 429 -8.97 39.50 -12.32
C THR A 429 -8.18 40.01 -13.53
N GLY A 430 -8.59 39.65 -14.76
CA GLY A 430 -7.95 40.10 -15.98
C GLY A 430 -6.61 39.43 -16.29
N LEU A 431 -6.24 38.36 -15.58
CA LEU A 431 -5.05 37.53 -15.89
C LEU A 431 -5.29 36.63 -17.10
N LEU A 432 -6.55 36.34 -17.40
CA LEU A 432 -7.01 35.53 -18.52
C LEU A 432 -8.16 36.27 -19.21
N VAL A 433 -8.24 36.22 -20.53
CA VAL A 433 -9.35 36.84 -21.28
C VAL A 433 -9.95 35.85 -22.25
N ARG A 434 -11.20 36.11 -22.66
CA ARG A 434 -11.84 35.36 -23.75
C ARG A 434 -11.57 36.04 -25.08
N ALA A 435 -11.26 35.24 -26.07
CA ALA A 435 -11.06 35.66 -27.44
C ALA A 435 -11.86 34.75 -28.38
N SER A 436 -12.17 35.29 -29.56
CA SER A 436 -12.79 34.53 -30.64
C SER A 436 -11.73 34.04 -31.60
N ARG A 437 -11.60 32.72 -31.76
CA ARG A 437 -10.75 32.09 -32.77
C ARG A 437 -11.63 31.40 -33.80
N ARG A 438 -11.37 31.64 -35.09
CA ARG A 438 -12.03 30.90 -36.18
C ARG A 438 -11.47 29.48 -36.19
N ASP A 439 -12.35 28.48 -36.20
CA ASP A 439 -11.95 27.09 -36.41
C ASP A 439 -11.71 26.78 -37.90
N GLU A 440 -11.21 25.58 -38.20
CA GLU A 440 -10.97 25.09 -39.57
C GLU A 440 -12.25 25.05 -40.43
N GLY A 441 -13.43 24.99 -39.80
CA GLY A 441 -14.74 25.06 -40.42
C GLY A 441 -15.33 26.48 -40.54
N ARG A 442 -14.55 27.52 -40.22
CA ARG A 442 -14.94 28.96 -40.22
C ARG A 442 -15.97 29.36 -39.17
N ASN A 443 -16.29 28.51 -38.20
CA ASN A 443 -17.14 28.90 -37.08
C ASN A 443 -16.33 29.67 -36.05
N LEU A 444 -16.92 30.73 -35.50
CA LEU A 444 -16.33 31.48 -34.40
C LEU A 444 -16.43 30.65 -33.13
N ALA A 445 -15.30 30.42 -32.49
CA ALA A 445 -15.24 29.61 -31.30
C ALA A 445 -14.50 30.35 -30.19
N GLU A 446 -15.12 30.37 -29.01
CA GLU A 446 -14.58 31.06 -27.84
C GLU A 446 -13.41 30.26 -27.27
N VAL A 447 -12.31 30.96 -26.99
CA VAL A 447 -11.08 30.41 -26.43
C VAL A 447 -10.52 31.35 -25.37
N TYR A 448 -9.76 30.80 -24.43
CA TYR A 448 -8.94 31.61 -23.55
C TYR A 448 -7.71 32.15 -24.29
N ALA A 449 -7.31 33.37 -23.93
CA ALA A 449 -6.10 34.03 -24.37
C ALA A 449 -5.47 34.81 -23.20
N LEU A 450 -4.17 35.07 -23.27
CA LEU A 450 -3.51 35.97 -22.33
C LEU A 450 -3.76 37.43 -22.75
N PRO A 451 -3.90 38.37 -21.79
CA PRO A 451 -3.99 39.79 -22.09
C PRO A 451 -2.75 40.25 -22.86
N ALA A 452 -2.91 41.22 -23.77
CA ALA A 452 -1.78 41.86 -24.42
C ALA A 452 -0.93 42.59 -23.37
N GLN A 453 0.38 42.33 -23.32
CA GLN A 453 1.27 43.13 -22.49
C GLN A 453 1.29 44.57 -23.02
N PRO A 454 1.19 45.60 -22.15
CA PRO A 454 1.38 46.98 -22.59
C PRO A 454 2.77 47.09 -23.21
N GLN A 455 2.85 47.58 -24.44
CA GLN A 455 4.12 47.95 -25.06
C GLN A 455 4.75 49.01 -24.16
N VAL A 456 5.87 48.67 -23.53
CA VAL A 456 6.70 49.63 -22.82
C VAL A 456 7.21 50.60 -23.89
N ALA A 457 6.73 51.84 -23.83
CA ALA A 457 7.12 52.92 -24.73
C ALA A 457 8.55 53.39 -24.44
#